data_AF-A0A1G2LCX4-F1
#
_entry.id   AF-A0A1G2LCX4-F1
#
_cell.length_a   1.000
_cell.length_b   1.000
_cell.length_c   1.000
_cell.angle_alpha   90.00
_cell.angle_beta   90.00
_cell.angle_gamma   90.00
#
_symmetry.space_group_name_H-M   'P 1'
#
loop_
_entity.id
_entity.type
_entity.pdbx_description
1 polymer ?
#
loop_
_entity_poly.entity_id
_entity_poly.type
_entity_poly.pdbx_seq_one_letter_code
_entity_poly.pdbx_strand_id
1 'polypeptide(L)'
;MRFTIHTIEETLFDGEVERITLPTESGEITVLDQHQALITLVTPEVIRMVSPDGRAETLRLESGGFLEVKPEGEGVILLAV
;
A
#
# COMPACT_ATOMS: atom_id res chain seq x y z
N MET A 1 9.90 4.22 4.52
CA MET A 1 9.40 2.86 4.79
C MET A 1 9.42 2.07 3.50
N ARG A 2 9.91 0.84 3.54
CA ARG A 2 9.89 -0.04 2.38
C ARG A 2 8.51 -0.63 2.22
N PHE A 3 8.02 -0.59 0.99
CA PHE A 3 6.67 -0.99 0.65
C PHE A 3 6.67 -1.83 -0.61
N THR A 4 5.98 -2.97 -0.55
CA THR A 4 5.92 -3.90 -1.68
C THR A 4 4.46 -4.24 -1.97
N ILE A 5 4.10 -4.20 -3.26
CA ILE A 5 2.77 -4.51 -3.77
C ILE A 5 2.89 -5.72 -4.69
N HIS A 6 2.28 -6.83 -4.30
CA HIS A 6 2.30 -8.08 -5.05
C HIS A 6 0.92 -8.46 -5.54
N THR A 7 0.84 -9.02 -6.74
CA THR A 7 -0.25 -9.90 -7.16
C THR A 7 0.19 -11.36 -7.02
N ILE A 8 -0.69 -12.31 -7.36
CA ILE A 8 -0.31 -13.73 -7.45
C ILE A 8 0.75 -13.96 -8.54
N GLU A 9 0.73 -13.15 -9.60
CA GLU A 9 1.50 -13.39 -10.82
C GLU A 9 2.81 -12.61 -10.83
N GLU A 10 2.84 -11.41 -10.26
CA GLU A 10 4.00 -10.52 -10.30
C GLU A 10 4.07 -9.50 -9.16
N THR A 11 5.21 -8.84 -9.05
CA THR A 11 5.39 -7.68 -8.15
C THR A 11 5.14 -6.41 -8.94
N LEU A 12 4.11 -5.66 -8.58
CA LEU A 12 3.76 -4.41 -9.26
C LEU A 12 4.59 -3.22 -8.79
N PHE A 13 4.97 -3.23 -7.52
CA PHE A 13 5.77 -2.17 -6.92
C PHE A 13 6.67 -2.73 -5.84
N ASP A 14 7.92 -2.28 -5.80
CA ASP A 14 8.85 -2.55 -4.71
C ASP A 14 9.79 -1.35 -4.52
N GLY A 15 9.64 -0.64 -3.40
CA GLY A 15 10.41 0.59 -3.20
C GLY A 15 10.19 1.27 -1.85
N GLU A 16 10.90 2.38 -1.65
CA GLU A 16 10.71 3.25 -0.49
C GLU A 16 9.61 4.27 -0.75
N VAL A 17 8.71 4.41 0.22
CA VAL A 17 7.66 5.43 0.24
C VAL A 17 7.71 6.21 1.55
N GLU A 18 7.41 7.49 1.47
CA GLU A 18 7.16 8.37 2.62
C GLU A 18 5.73 8.17 3.13
N ARG A 19 4.77 8.03 2.19
CA ARG A 19 3.35 7.79 2.50
C ARG A 19 2.63 7.08 1.37
N ILE A 20 1.61 6.31 1.74
CA ILE A 20 0.74 5.61 0.81
C ILE A 20 -0.72 5.82 1.20
N THR A 21 -1.54 6.22 0.23
CA THR A 21 -2.98 6.43 0.39
C THR A 21 -3.72 5.39 -0.43
N LEU A 22 -4.66 4.69 0.19
CA LEU A 22 -5.43 3.62 -0.42
C LEU A 22 -6.85 3.55 0.15
N PRO A 23 -7.81 3.04 -0.62
CA PRO A 23 -9.16 2.82 -0.15
C PRO A 23 -9.25 1.51 0.65
N THR A 24 -10.07 1.51 1.70
CA THR A 24 -10.42 0.33 2.49
C THR A 24 -11.93 0.26 2.64
N GLU A 25 -12.46 -0.86 3.14
CA GLU A 25 -13.91 -0.99 3.38
C GLU A 25 -14.46 0.06 4.36
N SER A 26 -13.62 0.62 5.23
CA SER A 26 -13.99 1.66 6.20
C SER A 26 -13.77 3.09 5.68
N GLY A 27 -13.29 3.26 4.44
CA GLY A 27 -12.96 4.54 3.83
C GLY A 27 -11.51 4.63 3.35
N GLU A 28 -11.09 5.82 2.92
CA GLU A 28 -9.72 6.08 2.49
C GLU A 28 -8.80 6.28 3.70
N ILE A 29 -7.64 5.61 3.69
CA ILE A 29 -6.62 5.76 4.72
C ILE A 29 -5.29 6.17 4.09
N THR A 30 -4.46 6.83 4.89
CA THR A 30 -3.07 7.10 4.54
C THR A 30 -2.15 6.49 5.59
N VAL A 31 -1.27 5.60 5.16
CA VAL A 31 -0.22 5.02 5.99
C VAL A 31 1.02 5.91 5.85
N LEU A 32 1.57 6.32 6.99
CA LEU A 32 2.77 7.13 7.13
C LEU A 32 3.91 6.27 7.69
N ASP A 33 5.13 6.81 7.66
CA ASP A 33 6.25 6.17 8.34
C ASP A 33 5.94 5.96 9.84
N GLN A 34 6.39 4.83 10.39
CA GLN A 34 6.12 4.43 11.79
C GLN A 34 4.63 4.27 12.16
N HIS A 35 3.75 4.02 11.19
CA HIS A 35 2.35 3.73 11.46
C HIS A 35 2.20 2.49 12.36
N GLN A 36 1.19 2.50 13.25
CA GLN A 36 0.85 1.34 14.07
C GLN A 36 0.55 0.12 13.18
N ALA A 37 0.90 -1.08 13.65
CA ALA A 37 0.56 -2.31 12.93
C ALA A 37 -0.94 -2.38 12.61
N LEU A 38 -1.24 -2.75 11.35
CA LEU A 38 -2.60 -2.72 10.81
C LEU A 38 -2.75 -3.85 9.79
N ILE A 39 -3.86 -4.60 9.89
CA ILE A 39 -4.31 -5.52 8.87
C ILE A 39 -5.70 -5.09 8.44
N THR A 40 -5.91 -4.85 7.15
CA THR A 40 -7.21 -4.42 6.61
C THR A 40 -7.42 -4.88 5.17
N LEU A 41 -8.68 -4.85 4.74
CA LEU A 41 -9.09 -5.09 3.36
C LEU A 41 -8.92 -3.82 2.51
N VAL A 42 -8.43 -4.01 1.28
CA VAL A 42 -8.26 -2.95 0.28
C VAL A 42 -9.30 -3.14 -0.81
N THR A 43 -10.00 -2.08 -1.19
CA THR A 43 -10.99 -2.13 -2.26
C THR A 43 -10.37 -1.80 -3.63
N PRO A 44 -10.94 -2.29 -4.74
CA PRO A 44 -10.41 -2.02 -6.08
C PRO A 44 -10.54 -0.52 -6.44
N GLU A 45 -9.44 0.23 -6.36
CA GLU A 45 -9.36 1.63 -6.79
C GLU A 45 -7.91 2.09 -7.01
N VAL A 46 -7.64 3.39 -7.00
CA VAL A 46 -6.30 3.95 -7.17
C VAL A 46 -5.59 4.08 -5.84
N ILE A 47 -4.41 3.47 -5.73
CA ILE A 47 -3.42 3.73 -4.69
C ILE A 47 -2.56 4.92 -5.11
N ARG A 48 -2.24 5.79 -4.16
CA ARG A 48 -1.30 6.91 -4.34
C ARG A 48 -0.11 6.72 -3.42
N MET A 49 1.09 6.81 -3.98
CA MET A 49 2.36 6.69 -3.25
C MET A 49 3.16 7.98 -3.43
N VAL A 50 3.84 8.40 -2.38
CA VAL A 50 4.85 9.46 -2.46
C VAL A 50 6.16 8.92 -1.94
N SER A 51 7.20 9.00 -2.75
CA SER A 51 8.57 8.60 -2.40
C SER A 51 9.25 9.65 -1.52
N PRO A 52 10.32 9.28 -0.80
CA PRO A 52 11.07 10.23 0.05
C PRO A 52 11.67 11.43 -0.69
N ASP A 53 11.87 11.35 -2.01
CA ASP A 53 12.33 12.47 -2.85
C ASP A 53 11.16 13.35 -3.37
N GLY A 54 9.94 13.11 -2.88
CA GLY A 54 8.74 13.89 -3.19
C GLY A 54 8.06 13.53 -4.52
N ARG A 55 8.49 12.48 -5.21
CA ARG A 55 7.79 12.01 -6.43
C ARG A 55 6.50 11.30 -6.05
N ALA A 56 5.43 11.65 -6.76
CA ALA A 56 4.14 10.99 -6.61
C ALA A 56 3.96 9.94 -7.71
N GLU A 57 3.51 8.76 -7.32
CA GLU A 57 3.15 7.66 -8.21
C GLU A 57 1.72 7.19 -7.90
N THR A 58 1.01 6.69 -8.91
CA THR A 58 -0.32 6.15 -8.75
C THR A 58 -0.43 4.79 -9.38
N LEU A 59 -1.00 3.84 -8.67
CA LEU A 59 -1.23 2.48 -9.14
C LEU A 59 -2.72 2.18 -9.08
N ARG A 60 -3.30 1.72 -10.18
CA ARG A 60 -4.71 1.32 -10.23
C ARG A 60 -4.81 -0.17 -9.91
N LEU A 61 -5.64 -0.50 -8.93
CA LEU A 61 -6.05 -1.86 -8.65
C LEU A 61 -7.27 -2.22 -9.48
N GLU A 62 -7.21 -3.36 -10.14
CA GLU A 62 -8.36 -3.97 -10.83
C GLU A 62 -9.24 -4.78 -9.86
N SER A 63 -8.62 -5.27 -8.78
CA SER A 63 -9.24 -6.13 -7.78
C SER A 63 -8.90 -5.70 -6.35
N GLY A 64 -9.60 -6.27 -5.38
CA GLY A 64 -9.37 -6.00 -3.97
C GLY A 64 -8.09 -6.67 -3.46
N GLY A 65 -7.82 -6.56 -2.17
CA GLY A 65 -6.68 -7.22 -1.57
C GLY A 65 -6.61 -7.03 -0.06
N PHE A 66 -5.44 -7.34 0.49
CA PHE A 66 -5.14 -7.11 1.90
C PHE A 66 -3.91 -6.22 2.05
N LEU A 67 -4.00 -5.30 3.00
CA LEU A 67 -2.89 -4.50 3.47
C LEU A 67 -2.42 -5.06 4.82
N GLU A 68 -1.13 -5.35 4.93
CA GLU A 68 -0.44 -5.62 6.19
C GLU A 68 0.64 -4.54 6.42
N VAL A 69 0.49 -3.78 7.51
CA VAL A 69 1.51 -2.87 8.01
C VAL A 69 2.13 -3.48 9.24
N LYS A 70 3.45 -3.67 9.24
CA LYS A 70 4.20 -4.23 10.37
C LYS A 70 4.72 -3.14 11.31
N PRO A 71 4.96 -3.44 12.60
CA PRO A 71 5.45 -2.47 13.58
C PRO A 71 6.79 -1.80 13.25
N GLU A 72 7.61 -2.43 12.41
CA GLU A 72 8.99 -2.03 12.12
C GLU A 72 9.09 -1.00 10.98
N GLY A 73 7.96 -0.51 10.45
CA GLY A 73 7.95 0.38 9.29
C GLY A 73 8.16 -0.36 7.97
N GLU A 74 7.95 -1.67 7.97
CA GLU A 74 7.78 -2.47 6.75
C GLU A 74 6.30 -2.61 6.45
N GLY A 75 5.86 -2.16 5.27
CA GLY A 75 4.51 -2.37 4.78
C GLY A 75 4.51 -3.39 3.65
N VAL A 76 3.71 -4.44 3.76
CA VAL A 76 3.54 -5.43 2.70
C VAL A 76 2.07 -5.41 2.28
N ILE A 77 1.80 -5.03 1.04
CA ILE A 77 0.48 -5.24 0.41
C ILE A 77 0.55 -6.53 -0.40
N LEU A 78 -0.30 -7.49 -0.02
CA LEU A 78 -0.64 -8.65 -0.82
C LEU A 78 -1.99 -8.36 -1.48
N LEU A 79 -1.96 -8.00 -2.77
CA LEU A 79 -3.18 -7.92 -3.57
C LEU A 79 -3.59 -9.34 -3.95
N ALA A 80 -4.86 -9.66 -3.71
CA ALA A 80 -5.44 -10.93 -4.06
C ALA A 80 -6.35 -10.73 -5.27
N VAL A 81 -5.91 -11.28 -6.41
CA VAL A 81 -6.59 -11.59 -7.69
C VAL A 81 -7.52 -10.52 -8.24
#